data_AF-A0A926RLQ3-F1
#
_entry.id   AF-A0A926RLQ3-F1
#
_cell.length_a   1.000
_cell.length_b   1.000
_cell.length_c   1.000
_cell.angle_alpha   90.00
_cell.angle_beta   90.00
_cell.angle_gamma   90.00
#
_symmetry.space_group_name_H-M   'P 1'
#
loop_
_entity.id
_entity.type
_entity.pdbx_description
1 polymer ?
#
loop_
_entity_poly.entity_id
_entity_poly.type
_entity_poly.pdbx_seq_one_letter_code
_entity_poly.pdbx_strand_id
1 'polypeptide(L)'
;MIEKTIIKLKKLIKKNNLDGYVIPKNDAYFSEYAKPDRLKSISNFSGSAGYAIIFQKKNYLFVDPRYTLQADIESGKIFNIIEIPKFSPKDIFDNSKKKLIIGFDPQVFTSFSIKRNFGKKFNLVPIKQNLVDKIIKTKNTKFVNSFYQLNKKITGESVKSKIERLFEILKKEKINNIFISAPENVAWLLNLRGRDNPNSPIPNCKLILSKNRKAYFFSCPKKITKIKKNRELQNLEFSKYSDFEKIIKKLNGKNFCIDKMTCSVANENIIKKNFKIKSENDPIYYLKSIKNKT
;
A
#
# COMPACT_ATOMS: atom_id res chain seq x y z
N MET A 1 -27.53 -7.59 -5.53
CA MET A 1 -26.99 -6.61 -4.54
C MET A 1 -25.85 -5.77 -5.12
N ILE A 2 -24.88 -6.37 -5.82
CA ILE A 2 -23.76 -5.65 -6.46
C ILE A 2 -24.19 -4.65 -7.53
N GLU A 3 -25.16 -4.99 -8.39
CA GLU A 3 -25.58 -4.07 -9.47
C GLU A 3 -26.03 -2.71 -8.93
N LYS A 4 -26.81 -2.71 -7.82
CA LYS A 4 -27.21 -1.48 -7.12
C LYS A 4 -25.99 -0.69 -6.63
N THR A 5 -24.96 -1.36 -6.12
CA THR A 5 -23.69 -0.74 -5.70
C THR A 5 -22.96 -0.12 -6.89
N ILE A 6 -22.84 -0.85 -8.01
CA ILE A 6 -22.18 -0.36 -9.23
C ILE A 6 -22.94 0.85 -9.80
N ILE A 7 -24.26 0.84 -9.82
CA ILE A 7 -25.07 1.99 -10.25
C ILE A 7 -24.78 3.22 -9.38
N LYS A 8 -24.71 3.06 -8.06
CA LYS A 8 -24.32 4.16 -7.14
C LYS A 8 -22.90 4.65 -7.43
N LEU A 9 -21.96 3.74 -7.68
CA LEU A 9 -20.59 4.09 -8.03
C LEU A 9 -20.52 4.87 -9.35
N LYS A 10 -21.22 4.42 -10.40
CA LYS A 10 -21.29 5.11 -11.71
C LYS A 10 -21.83 6.54 -11.59
N LYS A 11 -22.83 6.77 -10.71
CA LYS A 11 -23.31 8.12 -10.38
C LYS A 11 -22.21 8.99 -9.76
N LEU A 12 -21.41 8.44 -8.85
CA LEU A 12 -20.26 9.16 -8.28
C LEU A 12 -19.17 9.43 -9.32
N ILE A 13 -18.88 8.48 -10.20
CA ILE A 13 -17.93 8.66 -11.31
C ILE A 13 -18.35 9.85 -12.18
N LYS A 14 -19.63 9.89 -12.59
CA LYS A 14 -20.20 11.01 -13.37
C LYS A 14 -20.11 12.34 -12.62
N LYS A 15 -20.47 12.35 -11.33
CA LYS A 15 -20.41 13.56 -10.47
C LYS A 15 -18.99 14.13 -10.32
N ASN A 16 -17.95 13.31 -10.46
CA ASN A 16 -16.55 13.74 -10.40
C ASN A 16 -15.95 14.02 -11.79
N ASN A 17 -16.76 14.09 -12.85
CA ASN A 17 -16.32 14.29 -14.24
C ASN A 17 -15.28 13.26 -14.71
N LEU A 18 -15.46 12.00 -14.31
CA LEU A 18 -14.60 10.88 -14.67
C LEU A 18 -15.27 10.00 -15.72
N ASP A 19 -14.48 9.41 -16.62
CA ASP A 19 -14.93 8.38 -17.55
C ASP A 19 -14.97 7.00 -16.87
N GLY A 20 -14.07 6.78 -15.91
CA GLY A 20 -14.02 5.56 -15.12
C GLY A 20 -13.30 5.70 -13.78
N TYR A 21 -13.35 4.66 -12.98
CA TYR A 21 -12.67 4.58 -11.67
C TYR A 21 -12.03 3.22 -11.48
N VAL A 22 -10.76 3.20 -11.07
CA VAL A 22 -9.99 1.97 -10.82
C VAL A 22 -9.98 1.63 -9.32
N ILE A 23 -10.24 0.37 -9.03
CA ILE A 23 -10.32 -0.18 -7.66
C ILE A 23 -9.38 -1.39 -7.58
N PRO A 24 -8.25 -1.30 -6.85
CA PRO A 24 -7.33 -2.41 -6.70
C PRO A 24 -7.77 -3.34 -5.57
N LYS A 25 -7.18 -4.53 -5.52
CA LYS A 25 -7.25 -5.40 -4.34
C LYS A 25 -6.58 -4.77 -3.12
N ASN A 26 -5.55 -3.94 -3.31
CA ASN A 26 -4.69 -3.39 -2.25
C ASN A 26 -5.44 -2.57 -1.18
N ASP A 27 -4.95 -2.63 0.06
CA ASP A 27 -5.24 -1.66 1.11
C ASP A 27 -4.09 -0.64 1.28
N ALA A 28 -4.18 0.20 2.32
CA ALA A 28 -3.18 1.24 2.61
C ALA A 28 -1.79 0.71 3.01
N TYR A 29 -1.66 -0.60 3.23
CA TYR A 29 -0.42 -1.29 3.56
C TYR A 29 0.02 -2.27 2.46
N PHE A 30 -0.70 -2.30 1.32
CA PHE A 30 -0.45 -3.23 0.22
C PHE A 30 -0.43 -4.69 0.67
N SER A 31 -1.30 -5.02 1.64
CA SER A 31 -1.40 -6.37 2.17
C SER A 31 -2.05 -7.33 1.16
N GLU A 32 -1.66 -8.60 1.21
CA GLU A 32 -2.27 -9.67 0.41
C GLU A 32 -3.75 -9.86 0.77
N TYR A 33 -4.07 -9.82 2.07
CA TYR A 33 -5.43 -9.92 2.60
C TYR A 33 -5.95 -8.54 2.99
N ALA A 34 -6.20 -7.72 1.97
CA ALA A 34 -6.61 -6.33 2.11
C ALA A 34 -7.79 -6.13 3.06
N LYS A 35 -7.64 -5.15 3.96
CA LYS A 35 -8.74 -4.72 4.82
C LYS A 35 -8.84 -3.19 4.89
N PRO A 36 -9.92 -2.58 4.35
CA PRO A 36 -11.08 -3.20 3.72
C PRO A 36 -10.81 -3.74 2.30
N ASP A 37 -11.46 -4.86 1.95
CA ASP A 37 -11.43 -5.42 0.60
C ASP A 37 -12.49 -4.75 -0.29
N ARG A 38 -12.08 -3.63 -0.91
CA ARG A 38 -12.97 -2.81 -1.75
C ARG A 38 -13.29 -3.49 -3.08
N LEU A 39 -12.35 -4.26 -3.63
CA LEU A 39 -12.54 -4.99 -4.88
C LEU A 39 -13.62 -6.06 -4.72
N LYS A 40 -13.55 -6.87 -3.66
CA LYS A 40 -14.60 -7.86 -3.38
C LYS A 40 -15.96 -7.19 -3.16
N SER A 41 -15.98 -6.06 -2.48
CA SER A 41 -17.20 -5.32 -2.17
C SER A 41 -17.96 -4.80 -3.41
N ILE A 42 -17.27 -4.60 -4.54
CA ILE A 42 -17.86 -4.09 -5.78
C ILE A 42 -17.95 -5.13 -6.90
N SER A 43 -17.23 -6.25 -6.79
CA SER A 43 -17.18 -7.29 -7.84
C SER A 43 -17.61 -8.68 -7.40
N ASN A 44 -17.73 -8.95 -6.08
CA ASN A 44 -17.76 -10.28 -5.46
C ASN A 44 -16.46 -11.09 -5.59
N PHE A 45 -15.51 -10.65 -6.41
CA PHE A 45 -14.26 -11.37 -6.62
C PHE A 45 -13.47 -11.52 -5.32
N SER A 46 -13.18 -12.77 -4.94
CA SER A 46 -12.57 -13.10 -3.66
C SER A 46 -11.09 -13.45 -3.74
N GLY A 47 -10.53 -13.62 -4.95
CA GLY A 47 -9.11 -13.88 -5.18
C GLY A 47 -8.17 -12.77 -4.65
N SER A 48 -6.90 -13.10 -4.42
CA SER A 48 -5.94 -12.22 -3.73
C SER A 48 -5.21 -11.23 -4.64
N ALA A 49 -5.34 -11.33 -5.97
CA ALA A 49 -4.69 -10.44 -6.91
C ALA A 49 -5.64 -9.99 -8.03
N GLY A 50 -5.75 -8.67 -8.21
CA GLY A 50 -6.52 -8.08 -9.30
C GLY A 50 -6.91 -6.64 -9.05
N TYR A 51 -7.57 -6.05 -10.05
CA TYR A 51 -8.19 -4.73 -9.95
C TYR A 51 -9.34 -4.61 -10.93
N ALA A 52 -10.35 -3.80 -10.58
CA ALA A 52 -11.47 -3.50 -11.45
C ALA A 52 -11.33 -2.09 -12.03
N ILE A 53 -11.85 -1.91 -13.25
CA ILE A 53 -12.14 -0.59 -13.81
C ILE A 53 -13.62 -0.52 -14.14
N ILE A 54 -14.31 0.43 -13.52
CA ILE A 54 -15.73 0.69 -13.75
C ILE A 54 -15.86 1.91 -14.66
N PHE A 55 -16.47 1.72 -15.84
CA PHE A 55 -16.88 2.82 -16.71
C PHE A 55 -18.38 3.03 -16.65
N GLN A 56 -18.90 4.06 -17.31
CA GLN A 56 -20.34 4.31 -17.39
C GLN A 56 -21.11 3.13 -18.02
N LYS A 57 -20.58 2.56 -19.11
CA LYS A 57 -21.26 1.48 -19.86
C LYS A 57 -20.77 0.08 -19.49
N LYS A 58 -19.46 -0.14 -19.42
CA LYS A 58 -18.84 -1.46 -19.22
C LYS A 58 -18.02 -1.52 -17.92
N ASN A 59 -17.90 -2.72 -17.36
CA ASN A 59 -17.03 -3.00 -16.21
C ASN A 59 -15.98 -4.04 -16.63
N TYR A 60 -14.77 -3.89 -16.13
CA TYR A 60 -13.66 -4.80 -16.42
C TYR A 60 -13.01 -5.23 -15.12
N LEU A 61 -12.66 -6.51 -15.03
CA LEU A 61 -11.95 -7.09 -13.90
C LEU A 61 -10.67 -7.74 -14.41
N PHE A 62 -9.53 -7.18 -14.00
CA PHE A 62 -8.20 -7.64 -14.38
C PHE A 62 -7.66 -8.56 -13.29
N VAL A 63 -7.37 -9.82 -13.63
CA VAL A 63 -6.97 -10.86 -12.67
C VAL A 63 -5.77 -11.64 -13.14
N ASP A 64 -4.97 -12.10 -12.18
CA ASP A 64 -3.86 -13.03 -12.39
C ASP A 64 -4.39 -14.35 -13.00
N PRO A 65 -3.59 -15.09 -13.81
CA PRO A 65 -4.07 -16.27 -14.54
C PRO A 65 -4.61 -17.35 -13.60
N ARG A 66 -4.10 -17.43 -12.36
CA ARG A 66 -4.57 -18.33 -11.30
C ARG A 66 -6.03 -18.13 -10.92
N TYR A 67 -6.60 -16.96 -11.21
CA TYR A 67 -7.94 -16.56 -10.78
C TYR A 67 -8.93 -16.36 -11.93
N THR A 68 -8.58 -16.67 -13.18
CA THR A 68 -9.45 -16.44 -14.35
C THR A 68 -10.78 -17.18 -14.24
N LEU A 69 -10.74 -18.49 -13.99
CA LEU A 69 -11.95 -19.31 -13.80
C LEU A 69 -12.76 -18.84 -12.58
N GLN A 70 -12.10 -18.55 -11.47
CA GLN A 70 -12.76 -18.03 -10.27
C GLN A 70 -13.47 -16.70 -10.55
N ALA A 71 -12.80 -15.77 -11.23
CA ALA A 71 -13.33 -14.46 -11.55
C ALA A 71 -14.52 -14.54 -12.51
N ASP A 72 -14.50 -15.49 -13.46
CA ASP A 72 -15.64 -15.73 -14.35
C ASP A 72 -16.86 -16.23 -13.57
N ILE A 73 -16.68 -17.22 -12.70
CA ILE A 73 -17.75 -17.76 -11.85
C ILE A 73 -18.31 -16.69 -10.89
N GLU A 74 -17.44 -15.94 -10.20
CA GLU A 74 -17.83 -14.98 -9.16
C GLU A 74 -18.34 -13.64 -9.72
N SER A 75 -17.84 -13.20 -10.89
CA SER A 75 -17.99 -11.83 -11.38
C SER A 75 -18.32 -11.71 -12.88
N GLY A 76 -18.21 -12.78 -13.68
CA GLY A 76 -18.32 -12.75 -15.15
C GLY A 76 -19.65 -12.24 -15.68
N LYS A 77 -20.74 -12.38 -14.91
CA LYS A 77 -22.06 -11.83 -15.27
C LYS A 77 -22.09 -10.31 -15.38
N ILE A 78 -21.21 -9.62 -14.66
CA ILE A 78 -21.21 -8.14 -14.52
C ILE A 78 -19.92 -7.52 -15.06
N PHE A 79 -18.84 -8.29 -15.11
CA PHE A 79 -17.50 -7.84 -15.48
C PHE A 79 -16.96 -8.61 -16.68
N ASN A 80 -16.32 -7.90 -17.60
CA ASN A 80 -15.47 -8.53 -18.59
C ASN A 80 -14.16 -8.91 -17.90
N ILE A 81 -13.88 -10.22 -17.82
CA ILE A 81 -12.69 -10.75 -17.17
C ILE A 81 -11.51 -10.67 -18.12
N ILE A 82 -10.42 -10.05 -17.66
CA ILE A 82 -9.20 -9.86 -18.42
C ILE A 82 -8.02 -10.46 -17.66
N GLU A 83 -7.24 -11.27 -18.34
CA GLU A 83 -6.03 -11.85 -17.79
C GLU A 83 -4.84 -10.87 -17.82
N ILE A 84 -4.22 -10.64 -16.65
CA ILE A 84 -2.92 -9.96 -16.51
C ILE A 84 -1.82 -11.01 -16.29
N PRO A 85 -0.57 -10.83 -16.76
CA PRO A 85 -0.06 -9.65 -17.45
C PRO A 85 -0.26 -9.67 -18.97
N LYS A 86 -0.92 -10.69 -19.53
CA LYS A 86 -1.13 -10.84 -20.98
C LYS A 86 -1.74 -9.60 -21.61
N PHE A 87 -2.73 -9.01 -20.96
CA PHE A 87 -3.31 -7.73 -21.35
C PHE A 87 -3.38 -6.76 -20.17
N SER A 88 -3.22 -5.47 -20.43
CA SER A 88 -3.44 -4.41 -19.45
C SER A 88 -4.35 -3.32 -20.04
N PRO A 89 -4.84 -2.37 -19.23
CA PRO A 89 -5.71 -1.30 -19.70
C PRO A 89 -5.14 -0.55 -20.91
N LYS A 90 -3.82 -0.32 -20.93
CA LYS A 90 -3.16 0.36 -22.06
C LYS A 90 -3.19 -0.47 -23.36
N ASP A 91 -3.42 -1.78 -23.30
CA ASP A 91 -3.40 -2.67 -24.46
C ASP A 91 -4.81 -2.85 -25.04
N ILE A 92 -5.84 -2.77 -24.19
CA ILE A 92 -7.23 -3.09 -24.56
C ILE A 92 -8.01 -1.84 -24.99
N PHE A 93 -7.74 -0.69 -24.37
CA PHE A 93 -8.49 0.53 -24.67
C PHE A 93 -7.75 1.37 -25.72
N ASP A 94 -8.34 1.48 -26.91
CA ASP A 94 -7.92 2.47 -27.89
C ASP A 94 -8.53 3.84 -27.56
N ASN A 95 -7.70 4.71 -27.00
CA ASN A 95 -8.05 6.07 -26.61
C ASN A 95 -7.22 7.11 -27.38
N SER A 96 -6.80 6.78 -28.60
CA SER A 96 -5.95 7.62 -29.46
C SER A 96 -6.57 9.00 -29.74
N LYS A 97 -7.89 9.07 -29.95
CA LYS A 97 -8.61 10.32 -30.24
C LYS A 97 -8.81 11.22 -29.01
N LYS A 98 -9.06 10.62 -27.83
CA LYS A 98 -9.26 11.33 -26.57
C LYS A 98 -8.86 10.44 -25.40
N LYS A 99 -7.94 10.92 -24.55
CA LYS A 99 -7.53 10.20 -23.34
C LYS A 99 -8.68 10.15 -22.34
N LEU A 100 -9.10 8.95 -21.96
CA LEU A 100 -10.10 8.76 -20.91
C LEU A 100 -9.57 9.23 -19.56
N ILE A 101 -10.44 9.88 -18.79
CA ILE A 101 -10.16 10.39 -17.45
C ILE A 101 -10.54 9.31 -16.43
N ILE A 102 -9.53 8.69 -15.82
CA ILE A 102 -9.72 7.60 -14.86
C ILE A 102 -9.35 8.08 -13.46
N GLY A 103 -10.30 8.04 -12.53
CA GLY A 103 -10.04 8.33 -11.13
C GLY A 103 -9.42 7.14 -10.40
N PHE A 104 -8.55 7.41 -9.44
CA PHE A 104 -7.99 6.38 -8.54
C PHE A 104 -7.77 6.93 -7.13
N ASP A 105 -7.74 6.07 -6.11
CA ASP A 105 -7.36 6.47 -4.76
C ASP A 105 -5.81 6.42 -4.60
N PRO A 106 -5.14 7.56 -4.39
CA PRO A 106 -3.68 7.61 -4.35
C PRO A 106 -3.07 6.91 -3.12
N GLN A 107 -3.86 6.48 -2.14
CA GLN A 107 -3.36 5.75 -0.97
C GLN A 107 -3.12 4.26 -1.21
N VAL A 108 -3.75 3.68 -2.24
CA VAL A 108 -3.75 2.22 -2.51
C VAL A 108 -3.13 1.83 -3.86
N PHE A 109 -2.53 2.80 -4.54
CA PHE A 109 -1.73 2.60 -5.74
C PHE A 109 -0.31 3.12 -5.52
N THR A 110 0.67 2.48 -6.16
CA THR A 110 2.02 3.02 -6.29
C THR A 110 2.23 3.61 -7.68
N SER A 111 3.14 4.57 -7.82
CA SER A 111 3.47 5.15 -9.14
C SER A 111 3.95 4.08 -10.13
N PHE A 112 4.64 3.05 -9.64
CA PHE A 112 5.04 1.89 -10.43
C PHE A 112 3.84 1.13 -11.01
N SER A 113 2.86 0.78 -10.17
CA SER A 113 1.65 0.07 -10.61
C SER A 113 0.84 0.87 -11.64
N ILE A 114 0.75 2.19 -11.44
CA ILE A 114 0.08 3.12 -12.35
C ILE A 114 0.80 3.14 -13.72
N LYS A 115 2.11 3.38 -13.72
CA LYS A 115 2.90 3.42 -14.96
C LYS A 115 2.85 2.10 -15.72
N ARG A 116 2.93 0.96 -15.00
CA ARG A 116 2.88 -0.39 -15.58
C ARG A 116 1.55 -0.66 -16.30
N ASN A 117 0.42 -0.37 -15.64
CA ASN A 117 -0.91 -0.76 -16.12
C ASN A 117 -1.51 0.24 -17.12
N PHE A 118 -1.27 1.54 -16.94
CA PHE A 118 -1.94 2.60 -17.71
C PHE A 118 -1.00 3.35 -18.67
N GLY A 119 0.31 3.38 -18.39
CA GLY A 119 1.27 4.13 -19.20
C GLY A 119 0.91 5.61 -19.34
N LYS A 120 1.03 6.17 -20.56
CA LYS A 120 0.65 7.56 -20.90
C LYS A 120 -0.69 7.67 -21.66
N LYS A 121 -1.44 6.57 -21.80
CA LYS A 121 -2.66 6.49 -22.62
C LYS A 121 -3.91 7.08 -21.94
N PHE A 122 -3.88 7.23 -20.62
CA PHE A 122 -5.01 7.72 -19.82
C PHE A 122 -4.66 9.03 -19.11
N ASN A 123 -5.67 9.84 -18.81
CA ASN A 123 -5.55 10.93 -17.87
C ASN A 123 -5.94 10.44 -16.47
N LEU A 124 -4.96 10.15 -15.62
CA LEU A 124 -5.22 9.59 -14.30
C LEU A 124 -5.36 10.68 -13.24
N VAL A 125 -6.51 10.72 -12.57
CA VAL A 125 -6.85 11.76 -11.60
C VAL A 125 -6.89 11.17 -10.19
N PRO A 126 -6.04 11.64 -9.26
CA PRO A 126 -6.10 11.19 -7.87
C PRO A 126 -7.36 11.73 -7.18
N ILE A 127 -8.15 10.83 -6.60
CA ILE A 127 -9.36 11.15 -5.84
C ILE A 127 -9.08 10.92 -4.36
N LYS A 128 -9.01 12.00 -3.57
CA LYS A 128 -8.62 11.98 -2.16
C LYS A 128 -9.49 11.07 -1.29
N GLN A 129 -10.80 11.01 -1.56
CA GLN A 129 -11.74 10.17 -0.83
C GLN A 129 -12.17 8.98 -1.71
N ASN A 130 -11.91 7.77 -1.24
CA ASN A 130 -12.25 6.55 -1.97
C ASN A 130 -13.77 6.50 -2.30
N LEU A 131 -14.11 6.32 -3.58
CA LEU A 131 -15.51 6.34 -4.01
C LEU A 131 -16.30 5.11 -3.55
N VAL A 132 -15.63 3.98 -3.30
CA VAL A 132 -16.27 2.77 -2.75
C VAL A 132 -16.69 2.99 -1.30
N ASP A 133 -15.88 3.70 -0.51
CA ASP A 133 -16.18 3.99 0.89
C ASP A 133 -17.37 4.95 1.05
N LYS A 134 -17.69 5.75 0.02
CA LYS A 134 -18.89 6.61 0.01
C LYS A 134 -20.20 5.83 -0.15
N ILE A 135 -20.14 4.65 -0.77
CA ILE A 135 -21.33 3.84 -1.08
C ILE A 135 -21.48 2.65 -0.15
N ILE A 136 -20.37 2.11 0.36
CA ILE A 136 -20.34 0.97 1.28
C ILE A 136 -19.73 1.44 2.60
N LYS A 137 -20.58 1.51 3.63
CA LYS A 137 -20.09 1.68 5.00
C LYS A 137 -19.48 0.36 5.46
N THR A 138 -18.17 0.31 5.57
CA THR A 138 -17.50 -0.82 6.21
C THR A 138 -17.79 -0.78 7.71
N LYS A 139 -18.43 -1.83 8.24
CA LYS A 139 -18.61 -1.98 9.69
C LYS A 139 -17.23 -2.11 10.33
N ASN A 140 -16.85 -1.13 11.15
CA ASN A 140 -15.64 -1.15 11.96
C ASN A 140 -15.83 -2.03 13.20
N THR A 141 -16.11 -3.32 12.98
CA THR A 141 -16.18 -4.32 14.04
C THR A 141 -14.85 -5.07 14.07
N LYS A 142 -13.80 -4.50 14.67
CA LYS A 142 -12.63 -5.31 14.98
C LYS A 142 -12.03 -4.99 16.35
N PHE A 143 -11.80 -6.08 17.07
CA PHE A 143 -10.83 -6.19 18.15
C PHE A 143 -9.50 -5.58 17.74
N VAL A 144 -9.00 -4.67 18.57
CA VAL A 144 -7.71 -4.04 18.34
C VAL A 144 -6.66 -4.87 19.05
N ASN A 145 -6.00 -5.76 18.30
CA ASN A 145 -4.90 -6.56 18.82
C ASN A 145 -3.65 -5.69 18.99
N SER A 146 -3.07 -5.69 20.19
CA SER A 146 -1.79 -5.03 20.44
C SER A 146 -0.65 -5.75 19.72
N PHE A 147 0.33 -4.97 19.27
CA PHE A 147 1.60 -5.50 18.78
C PHE A 147 2.41 -6.10 19.93
N TYR A 148 3.29 -7.02 19.58
CA TYR A 148 4.23 -7.65 20.50
C TYR A 148 5.61 -7.75 19.84
N GLN A 149 6.65 -7.83 20.66
CA GLN A 149 8.03 -7.98 20.19
C GLN A 149 8.50 -9.42 20.39
N LEU A 150 9.26 -9.93 19.43
CA LEU A 150 9.96 -11.20 19.54
C LEU A 150 11.28 -11.02 20.29
N ASN A 151 11.62 -12.02 21.10
CA ASN A 151 12.89 -12.05 21.82
C ASN A 151 14.06 -12.29 20.84
N LYS A 152 15.22 -11.69 21.11
CA LYS A 152 16.47 -11.94 20.36
C LYS A 152 16.80 -13.42 20.22
N LYS A 153 16.51 -14.25 21.21
CA LYS A 153 16.71 -15.72 21.16
C LYS A 153 15.98 -16.39 19.98
N ILE A 154 14.88 -15.80 19.52
CA ILE A 154 14.10 -16.28 18.37
C ILE A 154 14.57 -15.60 17.09
N THR A 155 14.92 -14.31 17.14
CA THR A 155 15.25 -13.55 15.93
C THR A 155 16.71 -13.65 15.51
N GLY A 156 17.59 -14.17 16.37
CA GLY A 156 19.04 -14.26 16.20
C GLY A 156 19.78 -12.91 16.27
N GLU A 157 19.06 -11.79 16.12
CA GLU A 157 19.64 -10.47 16.00
C GLU A 157 18.76 -9.39 16.68
N SER A 158 19.41 -8.41 17.32
CA SER A 158 18.75 -7.29 18.01
C SER A 158 18.29 -6.19 17.03
N VAL A 159 17.31 -5.40 17.46
CA VAL A 159 16.81 -4.25 16.68
C VAL A 159 17.93 -3.24 16.39
N LYS A 160 18.77 -2.95 17.39
CA LYS A 160 19.91 -2.03 17.25
C LYS A 160 20.86 -2.48 16.14
N SER A 161 21.26 -3.77 16.16
CA SER A 161 22.15 -4.34 15.14
C SER A 161 21.59 -4.19 13.72
N LYS A 162 20.30 -4.53 13.53
CA LYS A 162 19.65 -4.42 12.22
C LYS A 162 19.58 -2.97 11.73
N ILE A 163 19.28 -2.03 12.63
CA ILE A 163 19.23 -0.61 12.29
C ILE A 163 20.62 -0.07 11.91
N GLU A 164 21.69 -0.47 12.61
CA GLU A 164 23.06 -0.06 12.24
C GLU A 164 23.45 -0.58 10.85
N ARG A 165 23.21 -1.87 10.56
CA ARG A 165 23.45 -2.45 9.23
C ARG A 165 22.69 -1.71 8.12
N LEU A 166 21.45 -1.33 8.40
CA LEU A 166 20.67 -0.52 7.48
C LEU A 166 21.31 0.87 7.27
N PHE A 167 21.74 1.54 8.34
CA PHE A 167 22.42 2.84 8.23
C PHE A 167 23.75 2.76 7.47
N GLU A 168 24.51 1.66 7.60
CA GLU A 168 25.73 1.44 6.81
C GLU A 168 25.43 1.41 5.31
N ILE A 169 24.37 0.69 4.89
CA ILE A 169 23.92 0.67 3.49
C ILE A 169 23.50 2.07 3.04
N LEU A 170 22.65 2.75 3.82
CA LEU A 170 22.20 4.11 3.48
C LEU A 170 23.37 5.09 3.36
N LYS A 171 24.37 4.99 4.24
CA LYS A 171 25.59 5.82 4.20
C LYS A 171 26.40 5.55 2.93
N LYS A 172 26.63 4.28 2.59
CA LYS A 172 27.35 3.87 1.36
C LYS A 172 26.65 4.39 0.11
N GLU A 173 25.34 4.32 0.08
CA GLU A 173 24.52 4.81 -1.04
C GLU A 173 24.26 6.32 -0.98
N LYS A 174 24.79 7.04 0.01
CA LYS A 174 24.57 8.48 0.27
C LYS A 174 23.07 8.84 0.28
N ILE A 175 22.28 8.00 0.94
CA ILE A 175 20.84 8.18 1.21
C ILE A 175 20.68 8.84 2.59
N ASN A 176 19.86 9.89 2.67
CA ASN A 176 19.68 10.63 3.93
C ASN A 176 18.53 10.09 4.76
N ASN A 177 17.40 9.75 4.15
CA ASN A 177 16.22 9.28 4.85
C ASN A 177 15.62 8.06 4.12
N ILE A 178 14.94 7.17 4.83
CA ILE A 178 14.22 6.03 4.23
C ILE A 178 12.80 5.95 4.79
N PHE A 179 11.84 5.67 3.93
CA PHE A 179 10.45 5.38 4.30
C PHE A 179 10.14 3.92 4.02
N ILE A 180 10.05 3.15 5.09
CA ILE A 180 9.74 1.73 5.08
C ILE A 180 8.22 1.63 5.16
N SER A 181 7.61 1.48 3.99
CA SER A 181 6.15 1.45 3.81
C SER A 181 5.55 0.05 3.91
N ALA A 182 6.35 -0.99 3.63
CA ALA A 182 5.98 -2.39 3.76
C ALA A 182 5.97 -2.82 5.25
N PRO A 183 4.82 -3.25 5.80
CA PRO A 183 4.69 -3.56 7.22
C PRO A 183 5.56 -4.74 7.67
N GLU A 184 5.80 -5.72 6.81
CA GLU A 184 6.66 -6.87 7.09
C GLU A 184 8.14 -6.49 7.22
N ASN A 185 8.59 -5.44 6.52
CA ASN A 185 9.96 -4.93 6.65
C ASN A 185 10.14 -4.19 7.97
N VAL A 186 9.13 -3.40 8.38
CA VAL A 186 9.09 -2.80 9.73
C VAL A 186 9.07 -3.89 10.81
N ALA A 187 8.25 -4.93 10.62
CA ALA A 187 8.15 -6.06 11.53
C ALA A 187 9.49 -6.80 11.71
N TRP A 188 10.21 -7.04 10.61
CA TRP A 188 11.52 -7.68 10.67
C TRP A 188 12.58 -6.79 11.32
N LEU A 189 12.62 -5.50 10.96
CA LEU A 189 13.62 -4.55 11.45
C LEU A 189 13.51 -4.33 12.96
N LEU A 190 12.28 -4.21 13.47
CA LEU A 190 11.99 -3.90 14.87
C LEU A 190 11.70 -5.15 15.72
N ASN A 191 11.87 -6.35 15.17
CA ASN A 191 11.47 -7.63 15.80
C ASN A 191 10.00 -7.63 16.26
N LEU A 192 9.12 -6.91 15.56
CA LEU A 192 7.71 -6.77 15.91
C LEU A 192 6.84 -7.79 15.19
N ARG A 193 5.71 -8.12 15.80
CA ARG A 193 4.63 -8.92 15.23
C ARG A 193 3.27 -8.34 15.59
N GLY A 194 2.27 -8.65 14.78
CA GLY A 194 0.90 -8.20 14.94
C GLY A 194 -0.10 -9.28 14.55
N ARG A 195 -1.40 -8.94 14.59
CA ARG A 195 -2.50 -9.82 14.18
C ARG A 195 -3.45 -9.09 13.23
N ASP A 196 -2.88 -8.26 12.35
CA ASP A 196 -3.66 -7.41 11.46
C ASP A 196 -4.06 -8.13 10.17
N ASN A 197 -3.29 -9.15 9.80
CA ASN A 197 -3.59 -10.09 8.72
C ASN A 197 -4.07 -11.44 9.29
N PRO A 198 -4.95 -12.16 8.57
CA PRO A 198 -5.54 -13.40 9.05
C PRO A 198 -4.51 -14.54 9.18
N ASN A 199 -3.62 -14.66 8.19
CA ASN A 199 -2.71 -15.81 8.05
C ASN A 199 -1.24 -15.43 8.29
N SER A 200 -0.97 -14.21 8.71
CA SER A 200 0.41 -13.71 8.84
C SER A 200 0.52 -12.75 10.04
N PRO A 201 1.53 -12.92 10.91
CA PRO A 201 1.69 -12.13 12.13
C PRO A 201 2.28 -10.74 11.84
N ILE A 202 1.74 -10.04 10.84
CA ILE A 202 2.23 -8.75 10.36
C ILE A 202 1.48 -7.62 11.08
N PRO A 203 2.19 -6.65 11.69
CA PRO A 203 1.60 -5.44 12.23
C PRO A 203 1.44 -4.37 11.14
N ASN A 204 0.23 -3.83 10.96
CA ASN A 204 -0.01 -2.72 10.03
C ASN A 204 0.62 -1.44 10.57
N CYS A 205 1.87 -1.21 10.18
CA CYS A 205 2.69 -0.09 10.60
C CYS A 205 3.65 0.34 9.48
N LYS A 206 4.19 1.55 9.60
CA LYS A 206 5.19 2.14 8.70
C LYS A 206 6.26 2.82 9.52
N LEU A 207 7.45 3.01 8.95
CA LEU A 207 8.58 3.60 9.67
C LEU A 207 9.33 4.58 8.77
N ILE A 208 9.70 5.74 9.31
CA ILE A 208 10.72 6.60 8.71
C ILE A 208 11.97 6.51 9.57
N LEU A 209 13.13 6.28 8.96
CA LEU A 209 14.43 6.52 9.57
C LEU A 209 15.06 7.74 8.93
N SER A 210 15.44 8.71 9.76
CA SER A 210 16.00 9.97 9.31
C SER A 210 17.52 10.00 9.33
N LYS A 211 18.11 10.99 8.63
CA LYS A 211 19.55 11.24 8.59
C LYS A 211 20.17 11.35 9.99
N ASN A 212 19.43 11.96 10.91
CA ASN A 212 19.87 12.19 12.29
C ASN A 212 19.56 11.00 13.21
N ARG A 213 19.37 9.81 12.64
CA ARG A 213 19.07 8.55 13.35
C ARG A 213 17.78 8.56 14.19
N LYS A 214 16.87 9.52 13.96
CA LYS A 214 15.52 9.50 14.54
C LYS A 214 14.62 8.53 13.77
N ALA A 215 13.80 7.78 14.49
CA ALA A 215 12.90 6.77 13.95
C ALA A 215 11.44 7.14 14.25
N TYR A 216 10.64 7.42 13.22
CA TYR A 216 9.24 7.79 13.34
C TYR A 216 8.33 6.62 12.98
N PHE A 217 7.65 6.05 13.97
CA PHE A 217 6.82 4.86 13.83
C PHE A 217 5.34 5.24 13.69
N PHE A 218 4.71 4.79 12.62
CA PHE A 218 3.31 5.10 12.30
C PHE A 218 2.43 3.86 12.46
N SER A 219 1.46 3.92 13.37
CA SER A 219 0.38 2.93 13.46
C SER A 219 -0.79 3.44 14.31
N CYS A 220 -1.81 2.61 14.50
CA CYS A 220 -2.94 2.90 15.39
C CYS A 220 -2.45 2.99 16.85
N PRO A 221 -2.72 4.09 17.58
CA PRO A 221 -2.28 4.26 18.97
C PRO A 221 -2.74 3.15 19.93
N LYS A 222 -3.92 2.56 19.68
CA LYS A 222 -4.47 1.46 20.48
C LYS A 222 -3.67 0.16 20.33
N LYS A 223 -2.92 -0.03 19.24
CA LYS A 223 -2.13 -1.25 18.99
C LYS A 223 -0.73 -1.21 19.59
N ILE A 224 -0.21 -0.03 19.86
CA ILE A 224 1.20 0.16 20.26
C ILE A 224 1.41 0.25 21.78
N THR A 225 0.35 0.14 22.57
CA THR A 225 0.38 0.31 24.04
C THR A 225 1.40 -0.60 24.73
N LYS A 226 1.50 -1.87 24.32
CA LYS A 226 2.45 -2.84 24.88
C LYS A 226 3.90 -2.54 24.49
N ILE A 227 4.14 -2.19 23.22
CA ILE A 227 5.50 -2.00 22.70
C ILE A 227 6.10 -0.64 23.07
N LYS A 228 5.28 0.37 23.38
CA LYS A 228 5.73 1.68 23.85
C LYS A 228 6.56 1.63 25.13
N LYS A 229 6.30 0.63 26.00
CA LYS A 229 7.02 0.46 27.27
C LYS A 229 8.31 -0.35 27.11
N ASN A 230 8.62 -0.82 25.90
CA ASN A 230 9.77 -1.67 25.68
C ASN A 230 11.05 -0.85 25.52
N ARG A 231 12.07 -1.17 26.33
CA ARG A 231 13.37 -0.48 26.33
C ARG A 231 14.07 -0.52 24.97
N GLU A 232 13.94 -1.59 24.18
CA GLU A 232 14.56 -1.67 22.84
C GLU A 232 13.93 -0.70 21.83
N LEU A 233 12.69 -0.24 22.09
CA LEU A 233 11.90 0.61 21.19
C LEU A 233 11.70 2.02 21.74
N GLN A 234 12.36 2.37 22.84
CA GLN A 234 12.23 3.68 23.50
C GLN A 234 12.68 4.86 22.62
N ASN A 235 13.54 4.59 21.64
CA ASN A 235 14.03 5.60 20.70
C ASN A 235 13.07 5.86 19.52
N LEU A 236 11.93 5.15 19.46
CA LEU A 236 10.91 5.37 18.44
C LEU A 236 9.99 6.53 18.84
N GLU A 237 9.82 7.48 17.93
CA GLU A 237 8.76 8.48 18.02
C GLU A 237 7.47 7.88 17.44
N PHE A 238 6.51 7.56 18.31
CA PHE A 238 5.23 6.99 17.90
C PHE A 238 4.26 8.08 17.45
N SER A 239 3.88 8.07 16.18
CA SER A 239 3.05 9.11 15.54
C SER A 239 1.80 8.53 14.89
N LYS A 240 0.78 9.38 14.68
CA LYS A 240 -0.37 9.02 13.84
C LYS A 240 0.00 9.25 12.39
N TYR A 241 -0.66 8.53 11.47
CA TYR A 241 -0.44 8.74 10.04
C TYR A 241 -0.83 10.15 9.56
N SER A 242 -1.76 10.82 10.25
CA SER A 242 -2.08 12.24 10.02
C SER A 242 -0.89 13.17 10.17
N ASP A 243 0.12 12.77 10.95
CA ASP A 243 1.31 13.58 11.22
C ASP A 243 2.40 13.38 10.15
N PHE A 244 2.19 12.49 9.18
CA PHE A 244 3.20 12.10 8.18
C PHE A 244 3.76 13.31 7.42
N GLU A 245 2.90 14.15 6.82
CA GLU A 245 3.35 15.34 6.07
C GLU A 245 4.08 16.35 6.96
N LYS A 246 3.62 16.52 8.22
CA LYS A 246 4.27 17.39 9.21
C LYS A 246 5.67 16.87 9.56
N ILE A 247 5.83 15.56 9.72
CA ILE A 247 7.12 14.93 10.01
C ILE A 247 8.06 15.09 8.81
N ILE A 248 7.60 14.78 7.59
CA ILE A 248 8.40 14.93 6.37
C ILE A 248 8.98 16.35 6.24
N LYS A 249 8.18 17.39 6.49
CA LYS A 249 8.64 18.80 6.44
C LYS A 249 9.72 19.15 7.46
N LYS A 250 9.84 18.38 8.56
CA LYS A 250 10.84 18.60 9.63
C LYS A 250 12.14 17.82 9.42
N LEU A 251 12.17 16.89 8.46
CA LEU A 251 13.35 16.07 8.23
C LEU A 251 14.45 16.87 7.55
N ASN A 252 15.70 16.52 7.85
CA ASN A 252 16.87 17.09 7.21
C ASN A 252 17.37 16.18 6.08
N GLY A 253 18.11 16.74 5.12
CA GLY A 253 18.75 16.01 4.03
C GLY A 253 18.21 16.41 2.65
N LYS A 254 18.76 15.78 1.61
CA LYS A 254 18.44 16.09 0.21
C LYS A 254 17.62 15.01 -0.48
N ASN A 255 17.71 13.76 0.01
CA ASN A 255 17.17 12.62 -0.69
C ASN A 255 16.52 11.57 0.23
N PHE A 256 15.70 10.73 -0.40
CA PHE A 256 14.90 9.69 0.24
C PHE A 256 15.05 8.35 -0.48
N CYS A 257 14.96 7.26 0.28
CA CYS A 257 14.69 5.91 -0.22
C CYS A 257 13.24 5.53 0.08
N ILE A 258 12.55 5.00 -0.91
CA ILE A 258 11.19 4.45 -0.79
C ILE A 258 11.16 3.04 -1.38
N ASP A 259 10.05 2.34 -1.21
CA ASP A 259 9.77 1.10 -1.94
C ASP A 259 8.76 1.39 -3.06
N LYS A 260 9.12 1.19 -4.33
CA LYS A 260 8.18 1.34 -5.47
C LYS A 260 6.97 0.40 -5.42
N MET A 261 7.07 -0.71 -4.68
CA MET A 261 6.01 -1.72 -4.61
C MET A 261 4.97 -1.38 -3.53
N THR A 262 5.35 -0.71 -2.45
CA THR A 262 4.45 -0.42 -1.31
C THR A 262 4.35 1.06 -0.92
N CYS A 263 5.14 1.95 -1.51
CA CYS A 263 5.02 3.39 -1.29
C CYS A 263 3.87 3.93 -2.15
N SER A 264 2.78 4.31 -1.49
CA SER A 264 1.62 4.85 -2.18
C SER A 264 1.93 6.19 -2.87
N VAL A 265 1.23 6.47 -3.97
CA VAL A 265 1.32 7.74 -4.70
C VAL A 265 1.13 8.94 -3.75
N ALA A 266 0.22 8.83 -2.78
CA ALA A 266 0.00 9.86 -1.78
C ALA A 266 1.26 10.16 -0.95
N ASN A 267 1.95 9.13 -0.43
CA ASN A 267 3.17 9.31 0.35
C ASN A 267 4.33 9.78 -0.51
N GLU A 268 4.50 9.18 -1.69
CA GLU A 268 5.54 9.54 -2.64
C GLU A 268 5.43 11.02 -3.03
N ASN A 269 4.23 11.52 -3.31
CA ASN A 269 4.01 12.93 -3.63
C ASN A 269 4.35 13.85 -2.45
N ILE A 270 3.99 13.48 -1.23
CA ILE A 270 4.36 14.26 -0.02
C ILE A 270 5.87 14.32 0.15
N ILE A 271 6.57 13.20 -0.04
CA ILE A 271 8.04 13.13 0.05
C ILE A 271 8.68 13.99 -1.05
N LYS A 272 8.22 13.86 -2.30
CA LYS A 272 8.75 14.58 -3.47
C LYS A 272 8.64 16.10 -3.38
N LYS A 273 7.72 16.64 -2.57
CA LYS A 273 7.65 18.09 -2.30
C LYS A 273 8.92 18.64 -1.64
N ASN A 274 9.63 17.82 -0.86
CA ASN A 274 10.76 18.27 -0.03
C ASN A 274 12.08 17.53 -0.33
N PHE A 275 12.01 16.33 -0.91
CA PHE A 275 13.18 15.47 -1.12
C PHE A 275 13.20 14.85 -2.52
N LYS A 276 14.40 14.62 -3.06
CA LYS A 276 14.58 13.79 -4.26
C LYS A 276 14.50 12.31 -3.89
N ILE A 277 13.67 11.54 -4.59
CA ILE A 277 13.72 10.07 -4.50
C ILE A 277 15.01 9.59 -5.17
N LYS A 278 15.91 8.99 -4.39
CA LYS A 278 17.20 8.50 -4.87
C LYS A 278 17.21 7.01 -5.12
N SER A 279 16.50 6.25 -4.28
CA SER A 279 16.32 4.81 -4.44
C SER A 279 14.85 4.47 -4.25
N GLU A 280 14.41 3.47 -5.01
CA GLU A 280 13.05 2.94 -5.03
C GLU A 280 13.00 1.47 -4.57
N ASN A 281 14.11 0.95 -4.05
CA ASN A 281 14.22 -0.41 -3.52
C ASN A 281 14.58 -0.35 -2.03
N ASP A 282 13.71 -0.89 -1.19
CA ASP A 282 13.97 -1.01 0.25
C ASP A 282 15.04 -2.10 0.50
N PRO A 283 16.23 -1.76 1.03
CA PRO A 283 17.31 -2.73 1.26
C PRO A 283 16.94 -3.81 2.30
N ILE A 284 15.90 -3.60 3.11
CA ILE A 284 15.46 -4.59 4.10
C ILE A 284 15.03 -5.90 3.44
N TYR A 285 14.48 -5.88 2.21
CA TYR A 285 14.14 -7.12 1.51
C TYR A 285 15.35 -8.03 1.32
N TYR A 286 16.50 -7.46 0.97
CA TYR A 286 17.76 -8.19 0.87
C TYR A 286 18.26 -8.64 2.24
N LEU A 287 18.25 -7.74 3.23
CA LEU A 287 18.73 -8.08 4.58
C LEU A 287 17.96 -9.24 5.22
N LYS A 288 16.63 -9.33 5.00
CA LYS A 288 15.78 -10.40 5.54
C LYS A 288 15.75 -11.66 4.66
N SER A 289 16.22 -11.61 3.42
CA SER A 289 16.25 -12.79 2.54
C SER A 289 17.33 -13.78 2.97
N ILE A 290 18.42 -13.31 3.56
CA ILE A 290 19.49 -14.13 4.13
C ILE A 290 19.17 -14.44 5.58
N LYS A 291 18.90 -15.71 5.89
CA LYS A 291 18.57 -16.15 7.25
C LYS A 291 19.86 -16.32 8.06
N ASN A 292 19.83 -15.92 9.32
CA ASN A 292 20.93 -16.19 10.23
C ASN A 292 20.83 -17.66 10.73
N LYS A 293 21.79 -18.09 11.55
CA LYS A 293 21.86 -19.49 12.03
C LYS A 293 20.82 -19.85 13.10
N THR A 294 20.11 -18.87 13.66
CA THR A 294 19.05 -19.06 14.66
C THR A 294 17.75 -19.41 13.98
#